data_AF-E7FP99-F1
#
_entry.id   AF-E7FP99-F1
#
_cell.length_a   1.000
_cell.length_b   1.000
_cell.length_c   1.000
_cell.angle_alpha   90.00
_cell.angle_beta   90.00
_cell.angle_gamma   90.00
#
_symmetry.space_group_name_H-M   'P 1'
#
loop_
_entity.id
_entity.type
_entity.pdbx_description
1 polymer ?
#
loop_
_entity_poly.entity_id
_entity_poly.type
_entity_poly.pdbx_seq_one_letter_code
_entity_poly.pdbx_strand_id
1 'polypeptide(L)'
;MPDVIELADLKTMLSLTTADNDSILQLIIKNTTKALRFKLGLSKDAAFPEELDYIALEVCIKRFNRLKNEGMASYSQEGESITFNSNDFDDFEDDIEKWKQKNNGVGNSLGGVRFVDPFK
;
A
#
# COMPACT_ATOMS: atom_id res chain seq x y z
N MET A 1 4.57 -9.36 -13.18
CA MET A 1 3.86 -9.59 -11.90
C MET A 1 2.41 -9.40 -12.24
N PRO A 2 1.51 -10.32 -11.85
CA PRO A 2 0.08 -10.07 -12.03
C PRO A 2 -0.27 -8.75 -11.32
N ASP A 3 -1.10 -7.94 -11.96
CA ASP A 3 -1.57 -6.71 -11.37
C ASP A 3 -2.44 -7.09 -10.16
N VAL A 4 -2.06 -6.58 -8.99
CA VAL A 4 -2.80 -6.82 -7.73
C VAL A 4 -4.18 -6.15 -7.78
N ILE A 5 -4.30 -5.10 -8.60
CA ILE A 5 -5.52 -4.34 -8.77
C ILE A 5 -5.77 -4.15 -10.25
N GLU A 6 -6.95 -4.58 -10.67
CA GLU A 6 -7.44 -4.34 -12.01
C GLU A 6 -7.79 -2.86 -12.18
N LEU A 7 -7.28 -2.25 -13.26
CA LEU A 7 -7.55 -0.85 -13.57
C LEU A 7 -9.06 -0.57 -13.68
N ALA A 8 -9.83 -1.54 -14.19
CA ALA A 8 -11.27 -1.43 -14.33
C ALA A 8 -11.99 -1.27 -12.97
N ASP A 9 -11.55 -1.98 -11.94
CA ASP A 9 -12.15 -1.91 -10.60
C ASP A 9 -11.87 -0.55 -9.97
N LEU A 10 -10.63 -0.07 -10.07
CA LEU A 10 -10.26 1.26 -9.58
C LEU A 10 -11.04 2.37 -10.29
N LYS A 11 -11.22 2.27 -11.62
CA LYS A 11 -12.04 3.23 -12.38
C LYS A 11 -13.50 3.20 -11.96
N THR A 12 -14.04 2.02 -11.73
CA THR A 12 -15.42 1.83 -11.25
C THR A 12 -15.61 2.50 -9.88
N MET A 13 -14.70 2.28 -8.94
CA MET A 13 -14.74 2.92 -7.61
C MET A 13 -14.63 4.45 -7.69
N LEU A 14 -13.86 4.97 -8.63
CA LEU A 14 -13.70 6.41 -8.86
C LEU A 14 -14.81 7.03 -9.73
N SER A 15 -15.78 6.23 -10.19
CA SER A 15 -16.82 6.65 -11.14
C SER A 15 -16.25 7.27 -12.42
N LEU A 16 -15.12 6.76 -12.91
CA LEU A 16 -14.44 7.22 -14.12
C LEU A 16 -14.84 6.36 -15.32
N THR A 17 -15.35 6.99 -16.37
CA THR A 17 -15.77 6.32 -17.62
C THR A 17 -14.81 6.54 -18.78
N THR A 18 -13.95 7.56 -18.72
CA THR A 18 -12.99 7.88 -19.77
C THR A 18 -11.62 7.25 -19.52
N ALA A 19 -10.76 7.25 -20.54
CA ALA A 19 -9.39 6.74 -20.44
C ALA A 19 -8.35 7.82 -20.07
N ASP A 20 -8.78 9.06 -19.83
CA ASP A 20 -7.89 10.22 -19.64
C ASP A 20 -6.95 10.07 -18.44
N ASN A 21 -7.36 9.29 -17.44
CA ASN A 21 -6.62 9.06 -16.21
C ASN A 21 -5.93 7.69 -16.17
N ASP A 22 -5.97 6.89 -17.23
CA ASP A 22 -5.51 5.49 -17.16
C ASP A 22 -4.01 5.40 -16.85
N SER A 23 -3.20 6.30 -17.42
CA SER A 23 -1.76 6.36 -17.17
C SER A 23 -1.42 6.69 -15.72
N ILE A 24 -2.15 7.63 -15.12
CA ILE A 24 -1.92 8.06 -13.74
C ILE A 24 -2.45 7.02 -12.75
N LEU A 25 -3.59 6.39 -13.04
CA LEU A 25 -4.14 5.30 -12.25
C LEU A 25 -3.20 4.09 -12.25
N GLN A 26 -2.63 3.71 -13.41
CA GLN A 26 -1.63 2.66 -13.50
C GLN A 26 -0.37 2.99 -12.68
N LEU A 27 0.09 4.25 -12.71
CA LEU A 27 1.23 4.68 -11.92
C LEU A 27 0.93 4.62 -10.41
N ILE A 28 -0.26 5.03 -10.00
CA ILE A 28 -0.73 4.94 -8.61
C ILE A 28 -0.79 3.48 -8.17
N ILE A 29 -1.40 2.58 -8.96
CA ILE A 29 -1.46 1.14 -8.66
C ILE A 29 -0.05 0.58 -8.48
N LYS A 30 0.84 0.80 -9.46
CA LYS A 30 2.21 0.30 -9.44
C LYS A 30 2.98 0.73 -8.19
N ASN A 31 2.90 2.00 -7.83
CA ASN A 31 3.64 2.53 -6.68
C ASN A 31 3.02 2.15 -5.34
N THR A 32 1.69 2.06 -5.27
CA THR A 32 0.97 1.61 -4.08
C THR A 32 1.25 0.14 -3.79
N THR A 33 1.18 -0.72 -4.81
CA THR A 33 1.53 -2.13 -4.68
C THR A 33 2.98 -2.31 -4.25
N LYS A 34 3.92 -1.56 -4.81
CA LYS A 34 5.33 -1.60 -4.36
C LYS A 34 5.50 -1.19 -2.90
N ALA A 35 4.84 -0.10 -2.48
CA ALA A 35 4.91 0.39 -1.11
C ALA A 35 4.31 -0.61 -0.10
N LEU A 36 3.16 -1.19 -0.43
CA LEU A 36 2.50 -2.18 0.42
C LEU A 36 3.32 -3.47 0.50
N ARG A 37 3.86 -3.96 -0.64
CA ARG A 37 4.78 -5.12 -0.64
C ARG A 37 5.99 -4.88 0.24
N PHE A 38 6.57 -3.68 0.19
CA PHE A 38 7.67 -3.29 1.06
C PHE A 38 7.27 -3.30 2.54
N LYS A 39 6.12 -2.71 2.89
CA LYS A 39 5.59 -2.71 4.27
C LYS A 39 5.35 -4.14 4.80
N LEU A 40 4.85 -5.04 3.94
CA LEU A 40 4.61 -6.45 4.26
C LEU A 40 5.91 -7.28 4.38
N GLY A 41 7.04 -6.77 3.88
CA GLY A 41 8.30 -7.50 3.84
C GLY A 41 8.34 -8.61 2.79
N LEU A 42 7.53 -8.48 1.72
CA LEU A 42 7.46 -9.47 0.65
C LEU A 42 8.71 -9.40 -0.22
N SER A 43 9.26 -10.58 -0.56
CA SER A 43 10.32 -10.69 -1.55
C SER A 43 9.81 -10.34 -2.95
N LYS A 44 10.73 -10.12 -3.90
CA LYS A 44 10.36 -9.76 -5.28
C LYS A 44 9.43 -10.78 -5.94
N ASP A 45 9.63 -12.06 -5.65
CA ASP A 45 8.94 -13.17 -6.32
C ASP A 45 7.76 -13.71 -5.52
N ALA A 46 7.53 -13.21 -4.29
CA ALA A 46 6.38 -13.60 -3.48
C ALA A 46 5.06 -13.13 -4.10
N ALA A 47 4.03 -13.99 -4.07
CA ALA A 47 2.68 -13.60 -4.43
C ALA A 47 2.19 -12.49 -3.48
N PHE A 48 1.39 -11.57 -4.00
CA PHE A 48 0.72 -10.59 -3.16
C PHE A 48 -0.44 -11.28 -2.41
N PRO A 49 -0.68 -11.02 -1.11
CA PRO A 49 -1.73 -11.67 -0.36
C PRO A 49 -3.11 -11.10 -0.74
N GLU A 50 -3.97 -11.93 -1.32
CA GLU A 50 -5.34 -11.54 -1.72
C GLU A 50 -6.16 -10.96 -0.55
N GLU A 51 -5.90 -11.42 0.67
CA GLU A 51 -6.55 -10.91 1.89
C GLU A 51 -6.23 -9.42 2.19
N LEU A 52 -5.25 -8.82 1.51
CA LEU A 52 -4.86 -7.42 1.66
C LEU A 52 -5.09 -6.56 0.41
N ASP A 53 -5.71 -7.12 -0.64
CA ASP A 53 -5.93 -6.39 -1.91
C ASP A 53 -6.80 -5.14 -1.69
N TYR A 54 -7.75 -5.20 -0.76
CA TYR A 54 -8.60 -4.06 -0.40
C TYR A 54 -7.79 -2.86 0.11
N ILE A 55 -6.70 -3.10 0.84
CA ILE A 55 -5.81 -2.02 1.34
C ILE A 55 -5.17 -1.31 0.16
N ALA A 56 -4.64 -2.07 -0.80
CA ALA A 56 -4.07 -1.48 -2.00
C ALA A 56 -5.12 -0.64 -2.76
N LEU A 57 -6.37 -1.10 -2.84
CA LEU A 57 -7.45 -0.44 -3.58
C LEU A 57 -7.83 0.89 -2.93
N GLU A 58 -8.09 0.87 -1.63
CA GLU A 58 -8.44 2.05 -0.85
C GLU A 58 -7.33 3.11 -0.89
N VAL A 59 -6.07 2.68 -0.77
CA VAL A 59 -4.92 3.58 -0.86
C VAL A 59 -4.80 4.19 -2.27
N CYS A 60 -5.08 3.42 -3.32
CA CYS A 60 -5.11 3.96 -4.69
C CYS A 60 -6.18 5.05 -4.84
N ILE A 61 -7.38 4.81 -4.31
CA ILE A 61 -8.50 5.78 -4.32
C ILE A 61 -8.10 7.06 -3.58
N LYS A 62 -7.56 6.94 -2.36
CA LYS A 62 -7.09 8.08 -1.55
C LYS A 62 -6.04 8.90 -2.30
N ARG A 63 -5.04 8.24 -2.91
CA ARG A 63 -3.97 8.89 -3.68
C ARG A 63 -4.50 9.65 -4.89
N PHE A 64 -5.42 9.04 -5.64
CA PHE A 64 -6.04 9.70 -6.78
C PHE A 64 -6.85 10.92 -6.34
N ASN A 65 -7.66 10.79 -5.28
CA ASN A 65 -8.46 11.90 -4.75
C ASN A 65 -7.58 13.04 -4.24
N ARG A 66 -6.47 12.75 -3.55
CA ARG A 66 -5.48 13.75 -3.13
C ARG A 66 -4.91 14.49 -4.34
N LEU A 67 -4.42 13.75 -5.33
CA LEU A 67 -3.82 14.32 -6.54
C LEU A 67 -4.82 15.16 -7.35
N LYS A 68 -6.08 14.75 -7.39
CA LYS A 68 -7.18 15.52 -7.99
C LYS A 68 -7.45 16.82 -7.23
N ASN A 69 -7.41 16.78 -5.89
CA ASN A 69 -7.65 17.95 -5.03
C ASN A 69 -6.47 18.93 -5.01
N GLU A 70 -5.24 18.43 -5.06
CA GLU A 70 -4.00 19.22 -5.12
C GLU A 70 -3.76 19.82 -6.52
N GLY A 71 -4.43 19.29 -7.54
CA GLY A 71 -4.43 19.77 -8.90
C GLY A 71 -3.56 18.92 -9.82
N MET A 72 -4.21 18.20 -10.74
CA MET A 72 -3.52 17.40 -11.77
C MET A 72 -2.82 18.23 -12.84
N ALA A 73 -2.97 19.57 -12.83
CA ALA A 73 -2.42 20.46 -13.86
C ALA A 73 -0.88 20.40 -13.95
N SER A 74 -0.18 20.18 -12.82
CA SER A 74 1.29 20.04 -12.81
C SER A 74 1.77 18.66 -13.30
N TYR A 75 0.95 17.61 -13.22
CA TYR A 75 1.35 16.26 -13.65
C TYR A 75 1.49 16.14 -15.18
N SER A 76 0.79 16.99 -15.95
CA SER A 76 0.83 16.96 -17.41
C SER A 76 2.14 17.52 -18.01
N GLN A 77 3.00 18.17 -17.21
CA GLN A 77 4.29 18.69 -17.66
C GLN A 77 5.40 18.12 -16.77
N GLU A 78 6.26 17.30 -17.37
CA GLU A 78 7.60 16.95 -16.87
C GLU A 78 7.68 16.23 -15.51
N GLY A 79 7.65 14.89 -15.55
CA GLY A 79 8.59 14.08 -14.75
C GLY A 79 8.62 14.26 -13.23
N GLU A 80 7.62 14.89 -12.60
CA GLU A 80 7.58 15.03 -11.15
C GLU A 80 7.40 13.65 -10.51
N SER A 81 8.37 13.30 -9.67
CA SER A 81 8.26 12.13 -8.83
C SER A 81 7.16 12.37 -7.82
N ILE A 82 6.00 11.72 -8.01
CA ILE A 82 4.93 11.72 -7.01
C ILE A 82 5.54 11.20 -5.72
N THR A 83 5.69 12.09 -4.74
CA THR A 83 6.17 11.72 -3.42
C THR A 83 5.01 11.09 -2.67
N PHE A 84 5.01 9.78 -2.65
CA PHE A 84 4.02 9.01 -1.94
C PHE A 84 4.31 9.09 -0.44
N ASN A 85 3.49 9.84 0.29
CA ASN A 85 3.61 9.95 1.74
C ASN A 85 3.28 8.60 2.39
N SER A 86 4.01 8.26 3.45
CA SER A 86 3.80 7.03 4.23
C SER A 86 2.45 6.98 4.92
N ASN A 87 1.82 8.15 5.13
CA ASN A 87 0.55 8.31 5.83
C ASN A 87 -0.67 7.68 5.12
N ASP A 88 -0.53 7.35 3.84
CA ASP A 88 -1.62 6.74 3.07
C ASP A 88 -2.05 5.37 3.65
N PHE A 89 -1.17 4.73 4.43
CA PHE A 89 -1.38 3.41 5.01
C PHE A 89 -1.77 3.44 6.50
N ASP A 90 -1.86 4.61 7.13
CA ASP A 90 -2.03 4.74 8.59
C ASP A 90 -3.30 4.03 9.07
N ASP A 91 -4.40 4.18 8.33
CA ASP A 91 -5.69 3.53 8.62
C ASP A 91 -5.64 1.99 8.52
N PHE A 92 -4.56 1.42 7.97
CA PHE A 92 -4.40 -0.01 7.71
C PHE A 92 -3.19 -0.60 8.44
N GLU A 93 -2.54 0.15 9.34
CA GLU A 93 -1.36 -0.34 10.06
C GLU A 93 -1.66 -1.60 10.87
N ASP A 94 -2.78 -1.62 11.60
CA ASP A 94 -3.20 -2.77 12.40
C ASP A 94 -3.38 -4.04 11.55
N ASP A 95 -4.00 -3.93 10.37
CA ASP A 95 -4.25 -5.05 9.46
C ASP A 95 -2.93 -5.56 8.86
N ILE A 96 -2.05 -4.64 8.44
CA ILE A 96 -0.72 -4.96 7.92
C ILE A 96 0.12 -5.67 9.00
N GLU A 97 0.11 -5.17 10.23
CA GLU A 97 0.84 -5.77 11.35
C GLU A 97 0.31 -7.16 11.69
N LYS A 98 -1.01 -7.31 11.80
CA LYS A 98 -1.66 -8.59 12.07
C LYS A 98 -1.32 -9.63 10.99
N TRP A 99 -1.33 -9.21 9.72
CA TRP A 99 -0.90 -10.06 8.62
C TRP A 99 0.56 -10.49 8.77
N LYS A 100 1.46 -9.55 9.07
CA LYS A 100 2.89 -9.83 9.26
C LYS A 100 3.13 -10.78 10.44
N GLN A 101 2.41 -10.63 11.55
CA GLN A 101 2.52 -11.52 12.71
C GLN A 101 2.12 -12.96 12.36
N LYS A 102 1.04 -13.11 11.58
CA LYS A 102 0.53 -14.41 11.11
C LYS A 102 1.48 -15.08 10.11
N ASN A 103 2.08 -14.32 9.19
CA ASN A 103 2.83 -14.85 8.05
C ASN A 103 4.35 -14.91 8.24
N ASN A 104 4.93 -14.01 9.04
CA ASN A 104 6.37 -14.05 9.38
C ASN A 104 6.64 -14.88 10.65
N GLY A 105 5.65 -15.66 11.11
CA GLY A 105 5.74 -16.65 12.18
C GLY A 105 6.52 -16.18 13.40
N VAL A 106 5.86 -15.49 14.35
CA VAL A 106 6.38 -15.25 15.72
C VAL A 106 7.88 -14.93 15.75
N GLY A 107 8.31 -13.96 14.94
CA GLY A 107 9.69 -13.47 14.95
C GLY A 107 9.98 -12.49 16.09
N ASN A 108 9.00 -12.23 16.96
CA ASN A 108 9.16 -11.58 18.26
C ASN A 108 8.03 -12.10 19.17
N SER A 109 8.20 -13.32 19.69
CA SER A 109 8.00 -13.45 21.14
C SER A 109 8.92 -12.40 21.73
N LEU A 110 8.39 -11.20 21.97
CA LEU A 110 9.02 -10.18 22.80
C LEU A 110 9.29 -10.92 24.10
N GLY A 111 10.54 -11.37 24.22
CA GLY A 111 10.97 -12.24 25.29
C GLY A 111 10.43 -11.67 26.58
N GLY A 112 9.63 -12.48 27.29
CA GLY A 112 9.25 -12.16 28.64
C GLY A 112 10.53 -11.78 29.36
N VAL A 113 10.68 -10.49 29.68
CA VAL A 113 11.84 -9.97 30.36
C VAL A 113 11.80 -10.61 31.74
N ARG A 114 12.48 -11.75 31.90
CA ARG A 114 12.75 -12.32 33.21
C ARG A 114 13.85 -11.47 33.80
N PHE A 115 13.45 -10.49 34.61
CA PHE A 115 14.36 -9.87 35.55
C PHE A 115 14.90 -10.98 36.44
N VAL A 116 16.13 -11.42 36.19
CA VAL A 116 16.85 -12.27 37.11
C VAL A 116 17.38 -11.31 38.17
N ASP A 117 16.72 -11.29 39.32
CA ASP A 117 17.16 -10.53 40.48
C ASP A 117 18.51 -11.11 40.95
N PRO A 118 19.61 -10.35 40.91
CA PRO A 118 20.94 -10.87 41.23
C PRO A 118 21.21 -10.98 42.74
N PHE A 119 20.20 -10.78 43.60
CA PHE A 119 20.35 -10.77 45.06
C PHE A 119 19.54 -11.85 45.80
N LYS A 120 19.33 -13.04 45.20
CA LYS A 120 18.73 -14.19 45.89
C LYS A 120 19.60 -15.43 45.87
#